data_AF-A0A937QEB3-F1
#
_entry.id   AF-A0A937QEB3-F1
#
_cell.length_a   1.000
_cell.length_b   1.000
_cell.length_c   1.000
_cell.angle_alpha   90.00
_cell.angle_beta   90.00
_cell.angle_gamma   90.00
#
_symmetry.space_group_name_H-M   'P 1'
#
loop_
_entity.id
_entity.type
_entity.pdbx_description
1 polymer ?
#
loop_
_entity_poly.entity_id
_entity_poly.type
_entity_poly.pdbx_seq_one_letter_code
_entity_poly.pdbx_strand_id
1 'polypeptide(L)'
;MKVFLIKIITGVFLISFMFSPFVWAAETAGITVTVTLVQLEIIEATVEFGPEIIRPRQRFLRCYIELTEPFKVEDIDINTVALTEVNGDAIEPPLATAGPSKIGDYDRDGVADLQIRFNISSLIPILETGENSLTVSGNMVDGRKFKGTGTVSVIGTNRR
;
A
#
# COMPACT_ATOMS: atom_id res chain seq x y z
N MET A 1 8.64 11.73 14.34
CA MET A 1 7.96 12.05 15.62
C MET A 1 6.46 12.01 15.38
N LYS A 2 5.74 10.98 15.86
CA LYS A 2 4.28 10.90 15.71
C LYS A 2 3.66 11.04 17.11
N VAL A 3 2.87 12.10 17.29
CA VAL A 3 2.12 12.37 18.51
C VAL A 3 0.71 11.81 18.32
N PHE A 4 0.24 10.99 19.25
CA PHE A 4 -1.14 10.50 19.25
C PHE A 4 -1.91 11.19 20.36
N LEU A 5 -3.07 11.77 20.02
CA LEU A 5 -3.98 12.40 20.96
C LEU A 5 -4.97 11.34 21.46
N ILE A 6 -4.84 10.89 22.70
CA ILE A 6 -5.80 9.97 23.32
C ILE A 6 -6.81 10.81 24.09
N LYS A 7 -8.06 10.84 23.60
CA LYS A 7 -9.17 11.50 24.28
C LYS A 7 -9.84 10.49 25.20
N ILE A 8 -9.52 10.53 26.50
CA ILE A 8 -10.23 9.76 27.52
C ILE A 8 -11.41 10.60 27.99
N ILE A 9 -12.56 9.97 28.26
CA ILE A 9 -13.87 10.61 28.54
C ILE A 9 -13.83 11.57 29.76
N THR A 10 -12.74 11.62 30.52
CA THR A 10 -12.60 12.48 31.71
C THR A 10 -11.34 13.35 31.78
N GLY A 11 -10.52 13.45 30.71
CA GLY A 11 -9.38 14.36 30.71
C GLY A 11 -8.37 14.12 29.59
N VAL A 12 -7.63 15.17 29.22
CA VAL A 12 -6.55 15.13 28.22
C VAL A 12 -5.22 15.14 28.93
N PHE A 13 -4.43 14.08 28.80
CA PHE A 13 -3.03 14.05 29.23
C PHE A 13 -2.11 13.94 28.00
N LEU A 14 -1.05 14.75 27.99
CA LEU A 14 0.02 14.68 26.99
C LEU A 14 1.06 13.67 27.47
N ILE A 15 1.16 12.52 26.80
CA ILE A 15 2.21 11.53 27.05
C ILE A 15 3.12 11.49 25.82
N SER A 16 4.37 11.97 25.97
CA SER A 16 5.40 11.84 24.93
C SER A 16 6.06 10.47 25.02
N PHE A 17 5.94 9.66 23.98
CA PHE A 17 6.57 8.33 23.90
C PHE A 17 7.95 8.43 23.22
N MET A 18 9.01 8.04 23.93
CA MET A 18 10.30 7.71 23.34
C MET A 18 10.41 6.19 23.25
N PHE A 19 10.71 5.68 22.06
CA PHE A 19 10.72 4.25 21.73
C PHE A 19 11.55 3.43 22.73
N SER A 20 10.86 2.61 23.54
CA SER A 20 11.42 1.44 24.21
C SER A 20 10.32 0.38 24.33
N PRO A 21 10.56 -0.89 23.98
CA PRO A 21 9.55 -1.94 24.06
C PRO A 21 9.41 -2.38 25.53
N PHE A 22 8.65 -1.61 26.31
CA PHE A 22 8.28 -2.03 27.65
C PHE A 22 6.83 -1.63 27.92
N VAL A 23 6.04 -2.58 28.42
CA VAL A 23 4.66 -2.36 28.88
C VAL A 23 4.73 -1.60 30.21
N TRP A 24 4.01 -0.49 30.35
CA TRP A 24 3.88 0.23 31.62
C TRP A 24 2.40 0.34 32.01
N ALA A 25 2.10 0.05 33.28
CA ALA A 25 0.86 0.44 33.93
C ALA A 25 1.11 1.77 34.66
N ALA A 26 0.32 2.80 34.38
CA ALA A 26 0.33 4.04 35.14
C ALA A 26 -0.92 4.07 36.02
N GLU A 27 -0.73 4.02 37.34
CA GLU A 27 -1.82 4.13 38.31
C GLU A 27 -1.98 5.61 38.68
N THR A 28 -3.06 6.22 38.21
CA THR A 28 -3.54 7.51 38.74
C THR A 28 -5.01 7.31 39.11
N ALA A 29 -5.30 7.47 40.40
CA ALA A 29 -6.65 7.45 40.99
C ALA A 29 -7.62 6.44 40.35
N GLY A 30 -7.36 5.13 40.53
CA GLY A 30 -8.36 4.08 40.34
C GLY A 30 -8.82 3.79 38.91
N ILE A 31 -8.13 4.30 37.88
CA ILE A 31 -8.43 3.97 36.48
C ILE A 31 -7.25 3.18 35.90
N THR A 32 -7.46 1.89 35.64
CA THR A 32 -6.53 1.07 34.86
C THR A 32 -6.78 1.33 33.37
N VAL A 33 -5.84 1.98 32.68
CA VAL A 33 -5.86 2.08 31.22
C VAL A 33 -5.02 0.94 30.63
N THR A 34 -5.68 -0.07 30.10
CA THR A 34 -5.02 -1.11 29.30
C THR A 34 -4.81 -0.59 27.88
N VAL A 35 -3.56 -0.29 27.51
CA VAL A 35 -3.18 -0.01 26.13
C VAL A 35 -2.75 -1.32 25.49
N THR A 36 -3.61 -1.89 24.63
CA THR A 36 -3.26 -3.10 23.87
C THR A 36 -2.57 -2.69 22.58
N LEU A 37 -1.31 -3.08 22.42
CA LEU A 37 -0.61 -2.98 21.14
C LEU A 37 -1.13 -4.10 20.23
N VAL A 38 -1.93 -3.73 19.23
CA VAL A 38 -2.33 -4.65 18.17
C VAL A 38 -1.26 -4.60 17.09
N GLN A 39 -0.53 -5.70 16.91
CA GLN A 39 0.37 -5.87 15.77
C GLN A 39 -0.49 -6.00 14.51
N LEU A 40 -0.46 -4.98 13.64
CA LEU A 40 -1.21 -5.00 12.39
C LEU A 40 -0.50 -5.95 11.42
N GLU A 41 -1.14 -7.06 11.09
CA GLU A 41 -0.68 -7.98 10.05
C GLU A 41 -0.81 -7.29 8.69
N ILE A 42 0.27 -7.29 7.91
CA ILE A 42 0.26 -6.87 6.51
C ILE A 42 0.10 -8.13 5.67
N ILE A 43 -0.92 -8.15 4.84
CA ILE A 43 -1.19 -9.21 3.89
C ILE A 43 -0.28 -9.00 2.68
N GLU A 44 0.56 -9.98 2.39
CA GLU A 44 1.40 -9.95 1.20
C GLU A 44 0.56 -10.26 -0.05
N ALA A 45 0.72 -9.44 -1.08
CA ALA A 45 0.03 -9.56 -2.35
C ALA A 45 1.05 -9.82 -3.48
N THR A 46 0.69 -10.72 -4.40
CA THR A 46 1.39 -10.85 -5.67
C THR A 46 0.95 -9.70 -6.56
N VAL A 47 1.91 -8.97 -7.13
CA VAL A 47 1.65 -7.80 -7.99
C VAL A 47 2.37 -7.94 -9.31
N GLU A 48 1.61 -7.92 -10.40
CA GLU A 48 2.15 -7.90 -11.77
C GLU A 48 1.75 -6.60 -12.48
N PHE A 49 2.70 -5.99 -13.20
CA PHE A 49 2.47 -4.80 -14.01
C PHE A 49 2.45 -5.12 -15.50
N GLY A 50 1.40 -4.66 -16.17
CA GLY A 50 1.20 -4.88 -17.60
C GLY A 50 1.03 -3.56 -18.37
N PRO A 51 1.84 -3.30 -19.41
CA PRO A 51 3.01 -4.03 -19.86
C PRO A 51 4.24 -3.80 -18.96
N GLU A 52 5.16 -4.76 -18.99
CA GLU A 52 6.45 -4.70 -18.28
C GLU A 52 7.31 -3.51 -18.73
N ILE A 53 7.24 -3.12 -20.01
CA ILE A 53 7.98 -1.98 -20.55
C ILE A 53 7.08 -0.75 -20.66
N ILE A 54 7.41 0.30 -19.92
CA ILE A 54 6.72 1.59 -19.98
C ILE A 54 7.16 2.37 -21.21
N ARG A 55 6.18 2.85 -21.99
CA ARG A 55 6.39 3.68 -23.18
C ARG A 55 5.78 5.06 -22.99
N PRO A 56 6.44 6.15 -23.44
CA PRO A 56 5.93 7.52 -23.25
C PRO A 56 4.54 7.81 -23.84
N ARG A 57 4.10 7.04 -24.86
CA ARG A 57 2.78 7.20 -25.49
C ARG A 57 1.65 6.45 -24.79
N GLN A 58 1.98 5.63 -23.79
CA GLN A 58 0.99 4.84 -23.08
C GLN A 58 0.31 5.69 -22.03
N ARG A 59 -1.02 5.58 -21.93
CA ARG A 59 -1.82 6.38 -20.99
C ARG A 59 -1.88 5.76 -19.60
N PHE A 60 -2.01 4.44 -19.54
CA PHE A 60 -2.24 3.71 -18.31
C PHE A 60 -1.27 2.56 -18.17
N LEU A 61 -0.75 2.35 -16.97
CA LEU A 61 -0.10 1.11 -16.55
C LEU A 61 -1.17 0.25 -15.87
N ARG A 62 -1.37 -1.00 -16.33
CA ARG A 62 -2.24 -1.94 -15.62
C ARG A 62 -1.44 -2.60 -14.50
N CYS A 63 -2.12 -2.85 -13.39
CA CYS A 63 -1.62 -3.59 -12.26
C CYS A 63 -2.65 -4.67 -11.93
N TYR A 64 -2.16 -5.89 -11.70
CA TYR A 64 -2.93 -7.05 -11.27
C TYR A 64 -2.47 -7.38 -9.87
N ILE A 65 -3.41 -7.46 -8.94
CA ILE A 65 -3.17 -7.75 -7.54
C ILE A 65 -3.88 -9.05 -7.23
N GLU A 66 -3.13 -10.01 -6.72
CA GLU A 66 -3.64 -11.30 -6.26
C GLU A 66 -3.28 -11.49 -4.79
N LEU A 67 -4.18 -12.10 -4.02
CA LEU A 67 -3.93 -12.45 -2.62
C LEU A 67 -3.94 -13.97 -2.46
N THR A 68 -2.97 -14.50 -1.72
CA THR A 68 -2.95 -15.93 -1.35
C THR A 68 -4.12 -16.26 -0.43
N GLU A 69 -4.66 -17.48 -0.53
CA GLU A 69 -5.63 -17.99 0.44
C GLU A 69 -5.12 -17.83 1.89
N PRO A 70 -5.99 -17.46 2.84
CA PRO A 70 -7.47 -17.42 2.75
C PRO A 70 -8.04 -16.08 2.27
N PHE A 71 -7.21 -15.15 1.80
CA PHE A 71 -7.63 -13.80 1.43
C PHE A 71 -8.22 -13.75 0.03
N LYS A 72 -9.08 -12.76 -0.21
CA LYS A 72 -9.79 -12.57 -1.47
C LYS A 72 -9.68 -11.13 -1.93
N VAL A 73 -9.50 -10.93 -3.23
CA VAL A 73 -9.37 -9.59 -3.81
C VAL A 73 -10.68 -8.80 -3.76
N GLU A 74 -11.83 -9.47 -3.64
CA GLU A 74 -13.15 -8.86 -3.39
C GLU A 74 -13.21 -8.12 -2.05
N ASP A 75 -12.38 -8.52 -1.09
CA ASP A 75 -12.32 -7.93 0.25
C ASP A 75 -11.36 -6.74 0.31
N ILE A 76 -10.75 -6.32 -0.81
CA ILE A 76 -9.94 -5.11 -0.89
C ILE A 76 -10.86 -3.87 -0.98
N ASP A 77 -10.63 -2.87 -0.12
CA ASP A 77 -11.23 -1.54 -0.32
C ASP A 77 -10.49 -0.81 -1.44
N ILE A 78 -11.04 -0.92 -2.65
CA ILE A 78 -10.50 -0.39 -3.90
C ILE A 78 -10.19 1.12 -3.81
N ASN A 79 -10.91 1.88 -3.00
CA ASN A 79 -10.70 3.33 -2.85
C ASN A 79 -9.42 3.68 -2.10
N THR A 80 -8.84 2.72 -1.40
CA THR A 80 -7.61 2.89 -0.61
C THR A 80 -6.37 2.41 -1.35
N VAL A 81 -6.55 1.72 -2.48
CA VAL A 81 -5.44 1.16 -3.25
C VAL A 81 -4.66 2.29 -3.93
N ALA A 82 -3.36 2.32 -3.69
CA ALA A 82 -2.46 3.31 -4.26
C ALA A 82 -1.06 2.72 -4.47
N LEU A 83 -0.31 3.33 -5.38
CA LEU A 83 1.11 3.10 -5.52
C LEU A 83 1.83 3.99 -4.49
N THR A 84 2.54 3.35 -3.57
CA THR A 84 3.08 3.99 -2.35
C THR A 84 4.59 4.09 -2.32
N GLU A 85 5.31 3.26 -3.09
CA GLU A 85 6.77 3.31 -3.16
C GLU A 85 7.28 3.06 -4.58
N VAL A 86 8.40 3.69 -4.93
CA VAL A 86 9.22 3.36 -6.11
C VAL A 86 10.65 3.09 -5.62
N ASN A 87 11.27 1.97 -6.01
CA ASN A 87 12.64 1.63 -5.65
C ASN A 87 12.92 1.63 -4.13
N GLY A 88 11.87 1.41 -3.32
CA GLY A 88 11.93 1.46 -1.85
C GLY A 88 11.71 2.86 -1.26
N ASP A 89 11.65 3.90 -2.07
CA ASP A 89 11.36 5.27 -1.64
C ASP A 89 9.85 5.52 -1.62
N ALA A 90 9.36 6.05 -0.50
CA ALA A 90 7.95 6.39 -0.33
C ALA A 90 7.53 7.57 -1.22
N ILE A 91 6.33 7.46 -1.80
CA ILE A 91 5.72 8.52 -2.61
C ILE A 91 4.73 9.30 -1.75
N GLU A 92 4.90 10.61 -1.69
CA GLU A 92 4.03 11.50 -0.92
C GLU A 92 3.52 12.65 -1.79
N PRO A 93 2.20 12.75 -2.06
CA PRO A 93 1.16 11.77 -1.69
C PRO A 93 1.20 10.50 -2.55
N PRO A 94 0.71 9.35 -2.06
CA PRO A 94 0.57 8.13 -2.85
C PRO A 94 -0.22 8.34 -4.15
N LEU A 95 0.13 7.60 -5.20
CA LEU A 95 -0.57 7.70 -6.49
C LEU A 95 -1.81 6.81 -6.51
N ALA A 96 -2.99 7.42 -6.52
CA ALA A 96 -4.25 6.71 -6.59
C ALA A 96 -4.48 5.98 -7.93
N THR A 97 -5.36 4.98 -7.91
CA THR A 97 -5.81 4.29 -9.12
C THR A 97 -6.61 5.20 -10.06
N ALA A 98 -6.67 4.84 -11.34
CA ALA A 98 -7.32 5.59 -12.39
C ALA A 98 -8.41 4.76 -13.09
N GLY A 99 -9.63 5.29 -13.08
CA GLY A 99 -10.78 4.68 -13.76
C GLY A 99 -11.30 3.41 -13.06
N PRO A 100 -12.13 2.61 -13.75
CA PRO A 100 -12.76 1.44 -13.15
C PRO A 100 -11.78 0.28 -12.98
N SER A 101 -11.93 -0.44 -11.87
CA SER A 101 -11.31 -1.73 -11.61
C SER A 101 -12.10 -2.88 -12.25
N LYS A 102 -11.47 -4.05 -12.34
CA LYS A 102 -12.09 -5.29 -12.80
C LYS A 102 -11.51 -6.47 -12.02
N ILE A 103 -12.35 -7.42 -11.63
CA ILE A 103 -11.91 -8.72 -11.09
C ILE A 103 -11.95 -9.77 -12.21
N GLY A 104 -10.96 -10.65 -12.26
CA GLY A 104 -10.88 -11.77 -13.19
C GLY A 104 -9.63 -12.62 -12.93
N ASP A 105 -9.45 -13.69 -13.69
CA ASP A 105 -8.28 -14.59 -13.59
C ASP A 105 -7.37 -14.30 -14.79
N TYR A 106 -6.35 -13.47 -14.56
CA TYR A 106 -5.49 -12.91 -15.60
C TYR A 106 -4.50 -13.94 -16.13
N ASP A 107 -3.89 -14.74 -15.27
CA ASP A 107 -2.85 -15.72 -15.61
C ASP A 107 -3.37 -17.17 -15.76
N ARG A 108 -4.64 -17.41 -15.40
CA ARG A 108 -5.38 -18.68 -15.55
C ARG A 108 -4.97 -19.76 -14.56
N ASP A 109 -4.56 -19.37 -13.36
CA ASP A 109 -4.24 -20.30 -12.28
C ASP A 109 -5.46 -20.68 -11.41
N GLY A 110 -6.59 -19.99 -11.61
CA GLY A 110 -7.84 -20.20 -10.89
C GLY A 110 -8.01 -19.33 -9.64
N VAL A 111 -7.05 -18.46 -9.35
CA VAL A 111 -7.12 -17.41 -8.33
C VAL A 111 -7.59 -16.10 -9.00
N ALA A 112 -8.26 -15.24 -8.23
CA ALA A 112 -8.81 -14.00 -8.76
C ALA A 112 -7.83 -12.83 -8.59
N ASP A 113 -7.58 -12.12 -9.69
CA ASP A 113 -6.86 -10.85 -9.74
C ASP A 113 -7.80 -9.64 -9.70
N LEU A 114 -7.41 -8.65 -8.91
CA LEU A 114 -7.90 -7.28 -9.03
C LEU A 114 -7.05 -6.51 -10.05
N GLN A 115 -7.62 -6.28 -11.24
CA GLN A 115 -7.06 -5.37 -12.24
C GLN A 115 -7.42 -3.92 -11.90
N ILE A 116 -6.38 -3.10 -11.73
CA ILE A 116 -6.46 -1.65 -11.59
C ILE A 116 -5.54 -0.96 -12.61
N ARG A 117 -5.57 0.38 -12.65
CA ARG A 117 -4.73 1.18 -13.56
C ARG A 117 -4.12 2.36 -12.84
N PHE A 118 -2.92 2.76 -13.26
CA PHE A 118 -2.26 3.99 -12.84
C PHE A 118 -1.99 4.88 -14.05
N ASN A 119 -2.03 6.19 -13.87
CA ASN A 119 -1.72 7.13 -14.95
C ASN A 119 -0.20 7.24 -15.13
N ILE A 120 0.28 6.92 -16.33
CA ILE A 120 1.71 6.97 -16.64
C ILE A 120 2.28 8.39 -16.55
N SER A 121 1.48 9.42 -16.85
CA SER A 121 1.96 10.80 -16.73
C SER A 121 2.38 11.16 -15.31
N SER A 122 1.80 10.49 -14.30
CA SER A 122 2.13 10.66 -12.89
C SER A 122 3.33 9.81 -12.46
N LEU A 123 3.64 8.73 -13.19
CA LEU A 123 4.75 7.82 -12.89
C LEU A 123 6.06 8.27 -13.53
N ILE A 124 6.04 8.77 -14.77
CA ILE A 124 7.26 9.15 -15.52
C ILE A 124 8.22 10.06 -14.72
N PRO A 125 7.77 11.06 -13.93
CA PRO A 125 8.67 11.92 -13.18
C PRO A 125 9.43 11.23 -12.03
N ILE A 126 8.96 10.07 -11.57
CA ILE A 126 9.50 9.34 -10.42
C ILE A 126 10.17 8.01 -10.80
N LEU A 127 10.17 7.67 -12.09
CA LEU A 127 10.82 6.46 -12.59
C LEU A 127 12.21 6.78 -13.14
N GLU A 128 13.13 5.85 -12.93
CA GLU A 128 14.48 5.90 -13.49
C GLU A 128 14.55 5.12 -14.81
N THR A 129 15.57 5.39 -15.62
CA THR A 129 15.85 4.54 -16.80
C THR A 129 16.35 3.18 -16.34
N GLY A 130 15.78 2.11 -16.87
CA GLY A 130 16.05 0.74 -16.45
C GLY A 130 14.90 0.12 -15.66
N GLU A 131 15.21 -0.87 -14.83
CA GLU A 131 14.24 -1.54 -13.98
C GLU A 131 13.87 -0.66 -12.77
N ASN A 132 12.59 -0.62 -12.46
CA ASN A 132 12.04 0.06 -11.29
C ASN A 132 11.14 -0.92 -10.54
N SER A 133 11.27 -0.99 -9.22
CA SER A 133 10.32 -1.69 -8.37
C SER A 133 9.21 -0.74 -7.93
N LEU A 134 7.97 -1.19 -8.01
CA LEU A 134 6.78 -0.42 -7.66
C LEU A 134 6.00 -1.16 -6.59
N THR A 135 5.74 -0.50 -5.48
CA THR A 135 4.94 -1.04 -4.39
C THR A 135 3.52 -0.49 -4.47
N VAL A 136 2.55 -1.40 -4.46
CA VAL A 136 1.13 -1.09 -4.30
C VAL A 136 0.69 -1.53 -2.92
N SER A 137 -0.08 -0.68 -2.24
CA SER A 137 -0.69 -1.03 -0.96
C SER A 137 -2.06 -0.42 -0.82
N GLY A 138 -2.81 -0.93 0.15
CA GLY A 138 -4.16 -0.47 0.46
C GLY A 138 -4.68 -1.16 1.71
N ASN A 139 -5.97 -1.01 1.95
CA ASN A 139 -6.67 -1.64 3.04
C ASN A 139 -7.67 -2.67 2.51
N MET A 140 -7.88 -3.72 3.30
CA MET A 140 -9.03 -4.60 3.22
C MET A 140 -10.25 -3.91 3.84
N VAL A 141 -11.44 -4.40 3.52
CA VAL A 141 -12.71 -3.91 4.11
C VAL A 141 -12.78 -4.09 5.63
N ASP A 142 -12.03 -5.03 6.19
CA ASP A 142 -11.92 -5.28 7.63
C ASP A 142 -10.86 -4.41 8.35
N GLY A 143 -10.18 -3.53 7.59
CA GLY A 143 -9.17 -2.60 8.11
C GLY A 143 -7.74 -3.15 8.16
N ARG A 144 -7.51 -4.42 7.81
CA ARG A 144 -6.14 -4.93 7.60
C ARG A 144 -5.51 -4.28 6.39
N LYS A 145 -4.18 -4.25 6.35
CA LYS A 145 -3.43 -3.70 5.21
C LYS A 145 -2.94 -4.82 4.31
N PHE A 146 -2.80 -4.53 3.03
CA PHE A 146 -2.06 -5.38 2.12
C PHE A 146 -0.96 -4.57 1.43
N LYS A 147 0.10 -5.27 1.00
CA LYS A 147 1.21 -4.69 0.23
C LYS A 147 1.70 -5.74 -0.76
N GLY A 148 2.09 -5.28 -1.94
CA GLY A 148 2.78 -6.10 -2.92
C GLY A 148 3.69 -5.26 -3.80
N THR A 149 4.73 -5.87 -4.33
CA THR A 149 5.74 -5.20 -5.15
C THR A 149 5.93 -5.96 -6.45
N GLY A 150 5.93 -5.23 -7.56
CA GLY A 150 6.26 -5.74 -8.88
C GLY A 150 7.28 -4.85 -9.57
N THR A 151 7.74 -5.24 -10.76
CA THR A 151 8.76 -4.52 -11.51
C THR A 151 8.25 -4.03 -12.86
N VAL A 152 8.82 -2.91 -13.31
CA VAL A 152 8.63 -2.36 -14.67
C VAL A 152 9.97 -1.86 -15.20
N SER A 153 10.12 -1.87 -16.52
CA SER A 153 11.29 -1.36 -17.22
C SER A 153 10.97 -0.08 -17.99
N VAL A 154 11.81 0.94 -17.84
CA VAL A 154 11.76 2.18 -18.64
C VAL A 154 12.93 2.19 -19.61
N ILE A 155 12.64 2.19 -20.91
CA ILE A 155 13.67 2.31 -21.94
C ILE A 155 14.09 3.77 -22.06
N GLY A 156 15.34 4.07 -21.68
CA GLY A 156 15.96 5.35 -21.98
C GLY A 156 16.11 5.53 -23.48
N THR A 157 15.78 6.71 -24.00
CA THR A 157 16.05 7.05 -25.40
C THR A 157 17.54 7.26 -25.60
N ASN A 158 18.33 6.19 -25.59
CA ASN A 158 19.72 6.26 -26.02
C ASN A 158 19.72 6.28 -27.56
N ARG A 159 19.50 7.47 -28.14
CA ARG A 159 19.85 7.70 -29.54
C ARG A 159 21.38 7.75 -29.60
N ARG A 160 21.99 6.62 -29.96
CA ARG A 160 23.33 6.62 -30.56
C ARG A 160 23.25 7.20 -31.97
#